data_AF-A0A397E902-F1
#
_entry.id   AF-A0A397E902-F1
#
_cell.length_a   1.000
_cell.length_b   1.000
_cell.length_c   1.000
_cell.angle_alpha   90.00
_cell.angle_beta   90.00
_cell.angle_gamma   90.00
#
_symmetry.space_group_name_H-M   'P 1'
#
loop_
_entity.id
_entity.type
_entity.pdbx_description
1 polymer ?
#
loop_
_entity_poly.entity_id
_entity_poly.type
_entity_poly.pdbx_seq_one_letter_code
_entity_poly.pdbx_strand_id
1 'polypeptide(L)'
;MSETQPLQDMLNRLHERIAQLEAHLGFKSPSRDAGSSSVGQAAAPVVELAPRITAYDEYTASYLTPFLAAADKLGEEGKAFGAIVKSAFDGQRTYLLAASVSKKPTTGPVPALLAPIQDAIKSVNKLRVKGNEFVNHQKMLGEGIQGLGWLCIEPAPKPFIESYIGGADFWGNKIRVEFKATKPEHVDFVATFKTLLTELMAYVKEHHTTGITWNPRGGSVDEFS
;
A
#
# COMPACT_ATOMS: atom_id res chain seq x y z
N MET A 1 39.70 -27.36 -29.32
CA MET A 1 39.41 -26.09 -28.63
C MET A 1 38.64 -25.15 -29.57
N SER A 2 37.39 -25.46 -29.91
CA SER A 2 36.63 -24.67 -30.92
C SER A 2 35.12 -24.59 -30.63
N GLU A 3 34.67 -24.91 -29.42
CA GLU A 3 33.24 -24.96 -29.07
C GLU A 3 32.73 -23.71 -28.33
N THR A 4 33.61 -22.84 -27.83
CA THR A 4 33.21 -21.61 -27.12
C THR A 4 33.11 -20.39 -28.03
N GLN A 5 33.58 -20.49 -29.27
CA GLN A 5 33.59 -19.39 -30.23
C GLN A 5 32.19 -18.84 -30.53
N PRO A 6 31.13 -19.66 -30.70
CA PRO A 6 29.78 -19.16 -30.90
C PRO A 6 29.25 -18.35 -29.70
N LEU A 7 29.61 -18.75 -28.47
CA LEU A 7 29.22 -18.04 -27.26
C LEU A 7 29.94 -16.69 -27.13
N GLN A 8 31.22 -16.63 -27.53
CA GLN A 8 31.98 -15.39 -27.59
C GLN A 8 31.41 -14.41 -28.61
N ASP A 9 30.98 -14.91 -29.78
CA ASP A 9 30.33 -14.10 -30.80
C ASP A 9 28.98 -13.56 -30.32
N MET A 10 28.21 -14.37 -29.58
CA MET A 10 26.95 -13.92 -28.96
C MET A 10 27.19 -12.83 -27.91
N LEU A 11 28.20 -12.99 -27.04
CA LEU A 11 28.57 -11.99 -26.05
C LEU A 11 28.99 -10.67 -26.71
N ASN A 12 29.82 -10.73 -27.75
CA ASN A 12 30.25 -9.55 -28.49
C ASN A 12 29.05 -8.80 -29.09
N ARG A 13 28.09 -9.53 -29.68
CA ARG A 13 26.88 -8.96 -30.26
C ARG A 13 25.96 -8.33 -29.21
N LEU A 14 25.88 -8.90 -28.01
CA LEU A 14 25.12 -8.33 -26.90
C LEU A 14 25.75 -7.03 -26.40
N HIS A 15 27.08 -7.00 -26.24
CA HIS A 15 27.80 -5.77 -25.86
C HIS A 15 27.58 -4.64 -26.87
N GLU A 16 27.62 -4.95 -28.16
CA GLU A 16 27.42 -3.96 -29.22
C GLU A 16 25.99 -3.39 -29.22
N ARG A 17 24.98 -4.24 -28.98
CA ARG A 17 23.59 -3.79 -28.85
C ARG A 17 23.36 -2.93 -27.61
N ILE A 18 23.99 -3.25 -26.49
CA ILE A 18 23.92 -2.45 -25.27
C ILE A 18 24.55 -1.08 -25.51
N ALA A 19 25.72 -1.01 -26.13
CA ALA A 19 26.37 0.25 -26.46
C ALA A 19 25.52 1.15 -27.38
N GLN A 20 24.79 0.57 -28.34
CA GLN A 20 23.85 1.29 -29.19
C GLN A 20 22.64 1.82 -28.42
N LEU A 21 22.11 1.04 -27.47
CA LEU A 21 21.00 1.46 -26.60
C LEU A 21 21.43 2.57 -25.63
N GLU A 22 22.64 2.48 -25.06
CA GLU A 22 23.21 3.51 -24.19
C GLU A 22 23.39 4.83 -24.93
N ALA A 23 23.91 4.80 -26.17
CA ALA A 23 24.04 5.98 -27.02
C ALA A 23 22.68 6.60 -27.39
N HIS A 24 21.67 5.76 -27.61
CA HIS A 24 20.31 6.22 -27.93
C HIS A 24 19.58 6.84 -26.73
N LEU A 25 19.87 6.37 -25.52
CA LEU A 25 19.25 6.82 -24.26
C LEU A 25 20.02 7.94 -23.56
N GLY A 26 21.10 8.46 -24.17
CA GLY A 26 21.90 9.55 -23.61
C GLY A 26 22.79 9.15 -22.44
N PHE A 27 23.05 7.85 -22.25
CA PHE A 27 24.03 7.37 -21.28
C PHE A 27 25.44 7.53 -21.86
N LYS A 28 26.20 8.49 -21.31
CA LYS A 28 27.56 8.78 -21.77
C LYS A 28 28.52 7.74 -21.19
N SER A 29 29.02 6.84 -22.02
CA SER A 29 30.10 5.91 -21.64
C SER A 29 31.38 6.71 -21.32
N PRO A 30 32.07 6.47 -20.18
CA PRO A 30 33.33 7.14 -19.88
C PRO A 30 34.47 6.51 -20.70
N SER A 31 35.29 7.36 -21.31
CA SER A 31 36.52 6.98 -21.99
C SER A 31 37.45 6.21 -21.06
N ARG A 32 37.98 5.08 -21.55
CA ARG A 32 39.01 4.28 -20.90
C ARG A 32 40.34 5.05 -20.92
N ASP A 33 40.76 5.56 -19.77
CA ASP A 33 42.17 5.75 -19.47
C ASP A 33 42.60 4.72 -18.42
N ALA A 34 43.68 4.02 -18.74
CA ALA A 34 44.27 3.00 -17.90
C ALA A 34 44.94 3.66 -16.68
N GLY A 35 44.45 3.35 -15.49
CA GLY A 35 45.02 3.84 -14.24
C GLY A 35 44.38 3.20 -13.02
N SER A 36 45.04 2.17 -12.50
CA SER A 36 44.80 1.47 -11.24
C SER A 36 44.28 2.37 -10.11
N SER A 37 43.09 2.07 -9.57
CA SER A 37 42.76 2.03 -8.12
C SER A 37 41.30 1.63 -7.95
N SER A 38 41.08 0.41 -7.45
CA SER A 38 39.77 -0.13 -7.09
C SER A 38 39.18 0.62 -5.90
N VAL A 39 38.23 1.51 -6.15
CA VAL A 39 37.20 1.88 -5.17
C VAL A 39 35.87 1.57 -5.83
N GLY A 40 35.24 0.48 -5.38
CA GLY A 40 33.95 0.04 -5.88
C GLY A 40 32.92 1.14 -5.69
N GLN A 41 32.50 1.77 -6.78
CA GLN A 41 31.22 2.45 -6.83
C GLN A 41 30.15 1.37 -6.63
N ALA A 42 29.68 1.27 -5.40
CA ALA A 42 28.48 0.53 -5.08
C ALA A 42 27.35 1.12 -5.93
N ALA A 43 26.96 0.38 -6.98
CA ALA A 43 25.64 0.53 -7.53
C ALA A 43 24.67 0.43 -6.35
N ALA A 44 23.87 1.47 -6.13
CA ALA A 44 22.83 1.42 -5.11
C ALA A 44 22.06 0.12 -5.31
N PRO A 45 21.92 -0.74 -4.28
CA PRO A 45 21.22 -1.99 -4.44
C PRO A 45 19.82 -1.68 -4.93
N VAL A 46 19.40 -2.30 -6.03
CA VAL A 46 17.99 -2.37 -6.37
C VAL A 46 17.36 -3.09 -5.19
N VAL A 47 16.73 -2.34 -4.29
CA VAL A 47 16.08 -2.91 -3.11
C VAL A 47 14.87 -3.67 -3.63
N GLU A 48 15.04 -4.96 -3.85
CA GLU A 48 13.95 -5.85 -4.23
C GLU A 48 12.90 -5.79 -3.12
N LEU A 49 11.72 -5.27 -3.46
CA LEU A 49 10.62 -5.12 -2.51
C LEU A 49 10.22 -6.51 -2.00
N ALA A 50 10.03 -6.64 -0.68
CA ALA A 50 9.56 -7.91 -0.13
C ALA A 50 8.24 -8.32 -0.80
N PRO A 51 8.00 -9.61 -1.11
CA PRO A 51 6.82 -10.05 -1.86
C PRO A 51 5.48 -9.55 -1.30
N ARG A 52 5.37 -9.49 0.03
CA ARG A 52 4.19 -8.94 0.73
C ARG A 52 3.93 -7.46 0.44
N ILE A 53 4.96 -6.65 0.22
CA ILE A 53 4.79 -5.23 -0.13
C ILE A 53 4.30 -5.10 -1.58
N THR A 54 4.85 -5.93 -2.47
CA THR A 54 4.37 -5.99 -3.86
C THR A 54 2.90 -6.43 -3.91
N ALA A 55 2.53 -7.46 -3.14
CA ALA A 55 1.14 -7.90 -3.01
C ALA A 55 0.22 -6.81 -2.43
N TYR A 56 0.71 -6.01 -1.48
CA TYR A 56 -0.04 -4.85 -0.97
C TYR A 56 -0.23 -3.77 -2.05
N ASP A 57 0.79 -3.50 -2.86
CA ASP A 57 0.73 -2.54 -3.96
C ASP A 57 -0.30 -2.99 -5.01
N GLU A 58 -0.28 -4.27 -5.39
CA GLU A 58 -1.28 -4.88 -6.27
C GLU A 58 -2.70 -4.82 -5.68
N TYR A 59 -2.84 -5.09 -4.38
CA TYR A 59 -4.09 -4.95 -3.64
C TYR A 59 -4.62 -3.50 -3.71
N THR A 60 -3.79 -2.50 -3.42
CA THR A 60 -4.23 -1.09 -3.49
C THR A 60 -4.56 -0.67 -4.92
N ALA A 61 -3.79 -1.11 -5.92
CA ALA A 61 -4.11 -0.88 -7.32
C ALA A 61 -5.48 -1.46 -7.69
N SER A 62 -5.79 -2.68 -7.22
CA SER A 62 -7.00 -3.43 -7.57
C SER A 62 -8.25 -2.97 -6.83
N TYR A 63 -8.14 -2.50 -5.58
CA TYR A 63 -9.30 -2.24 -4.72
C TYR A 63 -9.39 -0.83 -4.16
N LEU A 64 -8.25 -0.17 -3.87
CA LEU A 64 -8.26 1.23 -3.44
C LEU A 64 -8.57 2.16 -4.61
N THR A 65 -7.98 1.91 -5.79
CA THR A 65 -8.24 2.74 -6.98
C THR A 65 -9.72 2.77 -7.38
N PRO A 66 -10.45 1.63 -7.46
CA PRO A 66 -11.89 1.66 -7.73
C PRO A 66 -12.71 2.36 -6.64
N PHE A 67 -12.33 2.20 -5.36
CA PHE A 67 -12.99 2.92 -4.27
C PHE A 67 -12.83 4.44 -4.41
N LEU A 68 -11.62 4.92 -4.72
CA LEU A 68 -11.37 6.35 -4.95
C LEU A 68 -12.19 6.87 -6.14
N ALA A 69 -12.26 6.11 -7.23
CA ALA A 69 -13.10 6.45 -8.37
C ALA A 69 -14.59 6.50 -8.02
N ALA A 70 -15.08 5.59 -7.17
CA ALA A 70 -16.47 5.62 -6.69
C ALA A 70 -16.72 6.82 -5.74
N ALA A 71 -15.76 7.15 -4.89
CA ALA A 71 -15.81 8.33 -4.02
C ALA A 71 -15.89 9.64 -4.82
N ASP A 72 -15.10 9.74 -5.89
CA ASP A 72 -15.07 10.93 -6.74
C ASP A 72 -16.42 11.22 -7.42
N LYS A 73 -17.20 10.18 -7.71
CA LYS A 73 -18.57 10.33 -8.27
C LYS A 73 -19.55 10.99 -7.31
N LEU A 74 -19.27 10.98 -6.00
CA LEU A 74 -20.12 11.59 -4.97
C LEU A 74 -19.83 13.10 -4.75
N GLY A 75 -18.97 13.72 -5.57
CA GLY A 75 -18.69 15.15 -5.50
C GLY A 75 -17.65 15.51 -4.43
N GLU A 76 -17.75 16.71 -3.85
CA GLU A 76 -16.74 17.26 -2.92
C GLU A 76 -16.63 16.43 -1.63
N GLU A 77 -17.75 16.04 -1.03
CA GLU A 77 -17.80 15.23 0.18
C GLU A 77 -17.20 13.84 -0.07
N GLY A 78 -17.54 13.22 -1.21
CA GLY A 78 -16.95 11.97 -1.69
C GLY A 78 -15.43 12.05 -1.82
N LYS A 79 -14.91 13.08 -2.50
CA LYS A 79 -13.47 13.33 -2.64
C LYS A 79 -12.77 13.48 -1.30
N ALA A 80 -13.39 14.20 -0.35
CA ALA A 80 -12.84 14.36 1.00
C ALA A 80 -12.73 13.01 1.73
N PHE A 81 -13.75 12.16 1.61
CA PHE A 81 -13.69 10.79 2.13
C PHE A 81 -12.59 9.95 1.46
N GLY A 82 -12.51 9.99 0.13
CA GLY A 82 -11.50 9.28 -0.64
C GLY A 82 -10.08 9.66 -0.22
N ALA A 83 -9.81 10.96 -0.07
CA ALA A 83 -8.51 11.47 0.35
C ALA A 83 -8.10 10.96 1.76
N ILE A 84 -9.04 10.93 2.71
CA ILE A 84 -8.79 10.43 4.06
C ILE A 84 -8.46 8.93 4.03
N VAL A 85 -9.25 8.14 3.32
CA VAL A 85 -9.00 6.70 3.17
C VAL A 85 -7.65 6.46 2.50
N LYS A 86 -7.36 7.16 1.39
CA LYS A 86 -6.07 7.04 0.70
C LYS A 86 -4.89 7.30 1.64
N SER A 87 -4.94 8.38 2.42
CA SER A 87 -3.90 8.72 3.41
C SER A 87 -3.70 7.59 4.44
N ALA A 88 -4.80 6.97 4.89
CA ALA A 88 -4.72 5.85 5.83
C ALA A 88 -4.03 4.62 5.21
N PHE A 89 -4.35 4.28 3.96
CA PHE A 89 -3.73 3.17 3.23
C PHE A 89 -2.26 3.46 2.86
N ASP A 90 -1.92 4.69 2.49
CA ASP A 90 -0.53 5.11 2.27
C ASP A 90 0.30 4.98 3.57
N GLY A 91 -0.30 5.36 4.72
CA GLY A 91 0.30 5.17 6.04
C GLY A 91 0.50 3.71 6.40
N GLN A 92 -0.49 2.86 6.12
CA GLN A 92 -0.38 1.42 6.31
C GLN A 92 0.74 0.82 5.44
N ARG A 93 0.86 1.23 4.17
CA ARG A 93 1.97 0.82 3.29
C ARG A 93 3.32 1.17 3.90
N THR A 94 3.45 2.38 4.43
CA THR A 94 4.68 2.87 5.07
C THR A 94 5.05 2.01 6.28
N TYR A 95 4.08 1.68 7.13
CA TYR A 95 4.27 0.77 8.26
C TYR A 95 4.74 -0.61 7.80
N LEU A 96 4.08 -1.20 6.79
CA LEU A 96 4.42 -2.51 6.26
C LEU A 96 5.84 -2.53 5.66
N LEU A 97 6.22 -1.47 4.95
CA LEU A 97 7.56 -1.32 4.39
C LEU A 97 8.61 -1.25 5.50
N ALA A 98 8.41 -0.43 6.53
CA ALA A 98 9.30 -0.34 7.68
C ALA A 98 9.45 -1.70 8.38
N ALA A 99 8.34 -2.42 8.59
CA ALA A 99 8.37 -3.77 9.14
C ALA A 99 9.12 -4.77 8.24
N SER A 100 9.12 -4.56 6.92
CA SER A 100 9.78 -5.46 5.98
C SER A 100 11.31 -5.41 6.00
N VAL A 101 11.88 -4.32 6.51
CA VAL A 101 13.32 -4.10 6.60
C VAL A 101 13.83 -3.99 8.04
N SER A 102 12.92 -4.05 9.02
CA SER A 102 13.25 -3.89 10.44
C SER A 102 12.95 -5.14 11.26
N LYS A 103 13.66 -5.27 12.39
CA LYS A 103 13.31 -6.23 13.45
C LYS A 103 12.06 -5.76 14.18
N LYS A 104 11.32 -6.72 14.75
CA LYS A 104 10.17 -6.43 15.60
C LYS A 104 10.63 -5.61 16.82
N PRO A 105 10.09 -4.41 17.05
CA PRO A 105 10.41 -3.61 18.24
C PRO A 105 9.98 -4.34 19.52
N THR A 106 10.84 -4.29 20.55
CA THR A 106 10.54 -4.86 21.88
C THR A 106 9.65 -3.94 22.72
N THR A 107 9.55 -2.67 22.34
CA THR A 107 8.80 -1.61 23.02
C THR A 107 7.33 -1.53 22.60
N GLY A 108 6.89 -2.37 21.67
CA GLY A 108 5.53 -2.35 21.13
C GLY A 108 5.42 -1.58 19.81
N PRO A 109 4.19 -1.19 19.41
CA PRO A 109 3.96 -0.51 18.14
C PRO A 109 4.64 0.86 18.07
N VAL A 110 5.18 1.22 16.90
CA VAL A 110 5.91 2.48 16.68
C VAL A 110 4.91 3.63 16.46
N PRO A 111 4.74 4.56 17.41
CA PRO A 111 3.66 5.55 17.33
C PRO A 111 3.76 6.47 16.11
N ALA A 112 4.98 6.84 15.70
CA ALA A 112 5.23 7.69 14.53
C ALA A 112 4.69 7.04 13.23
N LEU A 113 4.90 5.73 13.06
CA LEU A 113 4.41 4.99 11.89
C LEU A 113 2.89 4.78 11.90
N LEU A 114 2.26 4.81 13.08
CA LEU A 114 0.81 4.71 13.21
C LEU A 114 0.10 6.06 13.09
N ALA A 115 0.81 7.17 13.26
CA ALA A 115 0.24 8.51 13.28
C ALA A 115 -0.62 8.83 12.04
N PRO A 116 -0.20 8.51 10.79
CA PRO A 116 -1.03 8.79 9.62
C PRO A 116 -2.39 8.08 9.66
N ILE A 117 -2.44 6.85 10.17
CA ILE A 117 -3.68 6.07 10.30
C ILE A 117 -4.55 6.67 11.41
N GLN A 118 -3.95 7.01 12.55
CA GLN A 118 -4.66 7.66 13.66
C GLN A 118 -5.24 9.02 13.25
N ASP A 119 -4.52 9.77 12.44
CA ASP A 119 -4.98 11.07 11.96
C ASP A 119 -6.07 10.93 10.89
N ALA A 120 -6.03 9.90 10.05
CA ALA A 120 -7.14 9.57 9.17
C ALA A 120 -8.43 9.23 9.95
N ILE A 121 -8.32 8.40 11.00
CA ILE A 121 -9.44 8.07 11.91
C ILE A 121 -10.00 9.34 12.57
N LYS A 122 -9.14 10.23 13.07
CA LYS A 122 -9.60 11.50 13.65
C LYS A 122 -10.25 12.39 12.58
N SER A 123 -9.68 12.43 11.39
CA SER A 123 -10.13 13.30 10.30
C SER A 123 -11.51 12.89 9.80
N VAL A 124 -11.76 11.60 9.59
CA VAL A 124 -13.10 11.14 9.17
C VAL A 124 -14.15 11.47 10.22
N ASN A 125 -13.85 11.31 11.51
CA ASN A 125 -14.78 11.60 12.60
C ASN A 125 -15.04 13.10 12.79
N LYS A 126 -14.08 13.96 12.42
CA LYS A 126 -14.20 15.43 12.53
C LYS A 126 -14.70 16.09 11.25
N LEU A 127 -14.72 15.37 10.13
CA LEU A 127 -15.13 15.92 8.84
C LEU A 127 -16.56 16.46 8.96
N ARG A 128 -16.74 17.74 8.68
CA ARG A 128 -18.08 18.33 8.61
C ARG A 128 -18.64 18.05 7.23
N VAL A 129 -19.53 17.08 7.15
CA VAL A 129 -20.27 16.78 5.92
C VAL A 129 -21.39 17.78 5.73
N LYS A 130 -21.56 18.30 4.51
CA LYS A 130 -22.70 19.16 4.17
C LYS A 130 -23.87 18.25 3.78
N GLY A 131 -25.05 18.55 4.30
CA GLY A 131 -26.25 17.77 4.03
C GLY A 131 -26.34 16.48 4.83
N ASN A 132 -27.57 16.03 5.08
CA ASN A 132 -27.85 14.85 5.89
C ASN A 132 -27.50 13.53 5.17
N GLU A 133 -27.35 13.55 3.84
CA GLU A 133 -27.13 12.35 3.02
C GLU A 133 -25.77 11.67 3.28
N PHE A 134 -24.76 12.42 3.67
CA PHE A 134 -23.40 11.91 3.91
C PHE A 134 -23.13 11.50 5.36
N VAL A 135 -24.06 11.71 6.28
CA VAL A 135 -23.88 11.36 7.70
C VAL A 135 -23.66 9.85 7.87
N ASN A 136 -24.43 9.02 7.17
CA ASN A 136 -24.25 7.57 7.21
C ASN A 136 -22.93 7.14 6.51
N HIS A 137 -22.48 7.87 5.48
CA HIS A 137 -21.21 7.61 4.80
C HIS A 137 -20.03 7.86 5.73
N GLN A 138 -20.04 9.00 6.42
CA GLN A 138 -19.03 9.34 7.43
C GLN A 138 -18.95 8.28 8.52
N LYS A 139 -20.09 7.83 9.04
CA LYS A 139 -20.14 6.78 10.09
C LYS A 139 -19.63 5.44 9.57
N MET A 140 -20.00 5.04 8.35
CA MET A 140 -19.49 3.81 7.73
C MET A 140 -17.96 3.82 7.64
N LEU A 141 -17.38 4.91 7.15
CA LEU A 141 -15.92 5.06 7.06
C LEU A 141 -15.27 5.14 8.43
N GLY A 142 -15.90 5.86 9.36
CA GLY A 142 -15.44 6.00 10.75
C GLY A 142 -15.32 4.65 11.45
N GLU A 143 -16.25 3.73 11.23
CA GLU A 143 -16.16 2.35 11.72
C GLU A 143 -15.13 1.53 10.92
N GLY A 144 -15.21 1.56 9.58
CA GLY A 144 -14.40 0.69 8.73
C GLY A 144 -12.90 0.97 8.79
N ILE A 145 -12.48 2.24 8.84
CA ILE A 145 -11.06 2.64 8.89
C ILE A 145 -10.38 2.12 10.17
N GLN A 146 -11.13 1.92 11.27
CA GLN A 146 -10.58 1.36 12.50
C GLN A 146 -10.03 -0.06 12.31
N GLY A 147 -10.51 -0.78 11.29
CA GLY A 147 -9.96 -2.07 10.87
C GLY A 147 -8.46 -2.02 10.54
N LEU A 148 -7.93 -0.85 10.15
CA LEU A 148 -6.48 -0.65 9.93
C LEU A 148 -5.64 -0.77 11.20
N GLY A 149 -6.27 -0.76 12.38
CA GLY A 149 -5.62 -1.03 13.67
C GLY A 149 -5.07 -2.46 13.81
N TRP A 150 -5.38 -3.36 12.87
CA TRP A 150 -4.86 -4.74 12.85
C TRP A 150 -3.32 -4.82 12.92
N LEU A 151 -2.62 -3.76 12.51
CA LEU A 151 -1.16 -3.62 12.61
C LEU A 151 -0.62 -3.85 14.04
N CYS A 152 -1.46 -3.67 15.05
CA CYS A 152 -1.13 -3.84 16.47
C CYS A 152 -1.72 -5.11 17.09
N ILE A 153 -2.32 -5.99 16.29
CA ILE A 153 -3.12 -7.13 16.79
C ILE A 153 -2.40 -8.45 16.54
N GLU A 154 -2.21 -9.19 17.63
CA GLU A 154 -1.66 -10.54 17.65
C GLU A 154 -2.48 -11.40 18.64
N PRO A 155 -2.72 -12.69 18.39
CA PRO A 155 -2.36 -13.45 17.19
C PRO A 155 -3.46 -13.46 16.11
N ALA A 156 -4.51 -12.64 16.25
CA ALA A 156 -5.73 -12.77 15.45
C ALA A 156 -6.13 -11.46 14.72
N PRO A 157 -5.30 -10.95 13.79
CA PRO A 157 -5.62 -9.73 13.05
C PRO A 157 -6.80 -9.89 12.08
N LYS A 158 -7.01 -11.08 11.50
CA LYS A 158 -8.13 -11.32 10.58
C LYS A 158 -9.51 -11.12 11.28
N PRO A 159 -9.84 -11.79 12.39
CA PRO A 159 -11.10 -11.55 13.11
C PRO A 159 -11.30 -10.10 13.57
N PHE A 160 -10.21 -9.38 13.86
CA PHE A 160 -10.27 -7.97 14.19
C PHE A 160 -10.79 -7.15 13.00
N ILE A 161 -10.24 -7.34 11.80
CA ILE A 161 -10.72 -6.64 10.59
C ILE A 161 -12.17 -7.00 10.29
N GLU A 162 -12.54 -8.28 10.41
CA GLU A 162 -13.90 -8.78 10.19
C GLU A 162 -14.95 -8.07 11.05
N SER A 163 -14.60 -7.78 12.31
CA SER A 163 -15.49 -7.05 13.24
C SER A 163 -15.79 -5.63 12.74
N TYR A 164 -14.79 -4.92 12.22
CA TYR A 164 -14.96 -3.56 11.68
C TYR A 164 -15.63 -3.54 10.31
N ILE A 165 -15.48 -4.59 9.50
CA ILE A 165 -16.30 -4.77 8.30
C ILE A 165 -17.78 -4.86 8.69
N GLY A 166 -18.11 -5.64 9.73
CA GLY A 166 -19.48 -5.75 10.25
C GLY A 166 -20.04 -4.41 10.76
N GLY A 167 -19.21 -3.64 11.47
CA GLY A 167 -19.56 -2.29 11.93
C GLY A 167 -19.81 -1.30 10.79
N ALA A 168 -18.95 -1.31 9.77
CA ALA A 168 -19.13 -0.51 8.57
C ALA A 168 -20.41 -0.92 7.80
N ASP A 169 -20.67 -2.22 7.66
CA ASP A 169 -21.85 -2.76 6.97
C ASP A 169 -23.17 -2.30 7.59
N PHE A 170 -23.22 -2.12 8.91
CA PHE A 170 -24.41 -1.58 9.59
C PHE A 170 -24.81 -0.21 9.02
N TRP A 171 -23.85 0.70 8.85
CA TRP A 171 -24.07 2.02 8.25
C TRP A 171 -24.22 1.93 6.73
N GLY A 172 -23.44 1.08 6.08
CA GLY A 172 -23.54 0.79 4.65
C GLY A 172 -24.94 0.32 4.22
N ASN A 173 -25.60 -0.50 5.04
CA ASN A 173 -26.96 -0.95 4.79
C ASN A 173 -27.99 0.19 4.84
N LYS A 174 -27.81 1.17 5.74
CA LYS A 174 -28.68 2.36 5.79
C LYS A 174 -28.57 3.16 4.49
N ILE A 175 -27.35 3.37 4.00
CA ILE A 175 -27.08 4.03 2.71
C ILE A 175 -27.73 3.25 1.56
N ARG A 176 -27.55 1.93 1.52
CA ARG A 176 -28.16 1.07 0.48
C ARG A 176 -29.69 1.18 0.50
N VAL A 177 -30.32 1.15 1.67
CA VAL A 177 -31.77 1.29 1.78
C VAL A 177 -32.24 2.66 1.28
N GLU A 178 -31.52 3.73 1.63
CA GLU A 178 -31.83 5.10 1.26
C GLU A 178 -31.68 5.37 -0.25
N PHE A 179 -30.61 4.86 -0.87
CA PHE A 179 -30.22 5.28 -2.23
C PHE A 179 -30.41 4.23 -3.33
N LYS A 180 -30.76 2.97 -3.03
CA LYS A 180 -30.85 1.88 -4.04
C LYS A 180 -31.73 2.16 -5.25
N ALA A 181 -32.75 3.01 -5.13
CA ALA A 181 -33.70 3.32 -6.20
C ALA A 181 -33.46 4.69 -6.84
N THR A 182 -32.59 5.52 -6.27
CA THR A 182 -32.50 6.95 -6.60
C THR A 182 -31.11 7.36 -7.02
N LYS A 183 -30.08 6.93 -6.28
CA LYS A 183 -28.69 7.38 -6.48
C LYS A 183 -27.71 6.19 -6.42
N PRO A 184 -27.57 5.41 -7.51
CA PRO A 184 -26.76 4.19 -7.52
C PRO A 184 -25.27 4.41 -7.18
N GLU A 185 -24.73 5.61 -7.39
CA GLU A 185 -23.37 5.99 -7.04
C GLU A 185 -23.06 5.87 -5.54
N HIS A 186 -24.05 6.10 -4.67
CA HIS A 186 -23.88 5.90 -3.22
C HIS A 186 -23.81 4.40 -2.88
N VAL A 187 -24.52 3.56 -3.62
CA VAL A 187 -24.46 2.10 -3.45
C VAL A 187 -23.12 1.55 -3.94
N ASP A 188 -22.60 2.07 -5.05
CA ASP A 188 -21.28 1.75 -5.60
C ASP A 188 -20.16 2.10 -4.59
N PHE A 189 -20.26 3.28 -3.96
CA PHE A 189 -19.34 3.69 -2.89
C PHE A 189 -19.33 2.71 -1.71
N VAL A 190 -20.50 2.28 -1.24
CA VAL A 190 -20.60 1.29 -0.15
C VAL A 190 -20.01 -0.06 -0.58
N ALA A 191 -20.30 -0.50 -1.81
CA ALA A 191 -19.81 -1.77 -2.32
C ALA A 191 -18.28 -1.80 -2.43
N THR A 192 -17.69 -0.78 -3.06
CA THR A 192 -16.24 -0.67 -3.24
C THR A 192 -15.50 -0.55 -1.91
N PHE A 193 -16.04 0.21 -0.93
CA PHE A 193 -15.43 0.28 0.41
C PHE A 193 -15.47 -1.05 1.16
N LYS A 194 -16.59 -1.79 1.08
CA LYS A 194 -16.68 -3.13 1.67
C LYS A 194 -15.69 -4.09 1.02
N THR A 195 -15.58 -4.07 -0.30
CA THR A 195 -14.62 -4.91 -1.04
C THR A 195 -13.20 -4.57 -0.62
N LEU A 196 -12.84 -3.29 -0.53
CA LEU A 196 -11.54 -2.84 -0.04
C LEU A 196 -11.17 -3.50 1.30
N LEU A 197 -12.05 -3.41 2.31
CA LEU A 197 -11.78 -4.00 3.63
C LEU A 197 -11.78 -5.54 3.62
N THR A 198 -12.64 -6.16 2.81
CA THR A 198 -12.70 -7.62 2.67
C THR A 198 -11.42 -8.18 2.06
N GLU A 199 -10.89 -7.52 1.05
CA GLU A 199 -9.66 -7.91 0.38
C GLU A 199 -8.43 -7.58 1.23
N LEU A 200 -8.47 -6.52 2.05
CA LEU A 200 -7.47 -6.31 3.09
C LEU A 200 -7.42 -7.49 4.06
N MET A 201 -8.58 -7.98 4.50
CA MET A 201 -8.65 -9.15 5.38
C MET A 201 -8.05 -10.41 4.72
N ALA A 202 -8.24 -10.59 3.40
CA ALA A 202 -7.62 -11.67 2.63
C ALA A 202 -6.08 -11.52 2.57
N TYR A 203 -5.59 -10.32 2.22
CA TYR A 203 -4.16 -9.99 2.23
C TYR A 203 -3.51 -10.27 3.59
N VAL A 204 -4.16 -9.84 4.68
CA VAL A 204 -3.66 -10.06 6.05
C VAL A 204 -3.63 -11.55 6.40
N LYS A 205 -4.65 -12.32 6.00
CA LYS A 205 -4.67 -13.77 6.22
C LYS A 205 -3.49 -14.45 5.53
N GLU A 206 -3.13 -14.04 4.32
CA GLU A 206 -2.06 -14.64 3.51
C GLU A 206 -0.66 -14.25 3.99
N HIS A 207 -0.42 -12.97 4.27
CA HIS A 207 0.94 -12.47 4.54
C HIS A 207 1.25 -12.19 6.02
N HIS A 208 0.22 -12.08 6.85
CA HIS A 208 0.28 -11.58 8.23
C HIS A 208 -0.64 -12.34 9.18
N THR A 209 -0.73 -13.67 9.02
CA THR A 209 -1.75 -14.51 9.64
C THR A 209 -1.85 -14.35 11.16
N THR A 210 -0.71 -14.21 11.86
CA THR A 210 -0.63 -14.08 13.31
C THR A 210 -0.20 -12.69 13.79
N GLY A 211 -0.16 -11.71 12.90
CA GLY A 211 0.38 -10.38 13.16
C GLY A 211 1.33 -9.91 12.06
N ILE A 212 1.93 -8.74 12.27
CA ILE A 212 2.85 -8.16 11.31
C ILE A 212 4.10 -9.03 11.16
N THR A 213 4.48 -9.26 9.90
CA THR A 213 5.65 -10.08 9.54
C THR A 213 6.87 -9.17 9.43
N TRP A 214 7.63 -9.12 10.52
CA TRP A 214 8.89 -8.38 10.65
C TRP A 214 10.07 -9.13 10.02
N ASN A 215 11.14 -8.42 9.69
CA ASN A 215 12.38 -9.02 9.22
C ASN A 215 13.32 -9.31 10.39
N PRO A 216 13.56 -10.59 10.76
CA PRO A 216 14.44 -10.92 11.89
C PRO A 216 15.90 -10.51 11.68
N ARG A 217 16.30 -10.27 10.42
CA ARG A 217 17.63 -9.78 10.03
C ARG A 217 17.65 -8.28 9.73
N GLY A 218 16.54 -7.58 9.97
CA GLY A 218 16.39 -6.16 9.69
C GLY A 218 17.15 -5.24 10.67
N GLY A 219 17.11 -3.95 10.35
CA GLY A 219 17.60 -2.86 11.21
C GLY A 219 16.65 -2.54 12.37
N SER A 220 16.90 -1.42 13.06
CA SER A 220 15.94 -0.90 14.02
C SER A 220 14.80 -0.19 13.29
N VAL A 221 13.55 -0.43 13.71
CA VAL A 221 12.39 0.28 13.15
C VAL A 221 12.36 1.75 13.57
N ASP A 222 13.07 2.11 14.64
CA ASP A 222 13.17 3.49 15.13
C ASP A 222 13.88 4.42 14.12
N GLU A 223 14.57 3.85 13.13
CA GLU A 223 15.14 4.61 12.00
C GLU A 223 14.07 5.18 11.04
N PHE A 224 12.81 4.75 11.18
CA PHE A 224 11.67 5.19 10.38
C PHE A 224 10.74 6.17 11.12
N SER A 225 11.13 6.63 12.31
CA SER A 225 10.38 7.57 13.15
C SER A 225 10.92 9.00 13.15
#